data_AF-A0A8S9Z6L4-F1
#
_entry.id   AF-A0A8S9Z6L4-F1
#
_cell.length_a   1.000
_cell.length_b   1.000
_cell.length_c   1.000
_cell.angle_alpha   90.00
_cell.angle_beta   90.00
_cell.angle_gamma   90.00
#
_symmetry.space_group_name_H-M   'P 1'
#
loop_
_entity.id
_entity.type
_entity.pdbx_description
1 polymer ?
#
loop_
_entity_poly.entity_id
_entity_poly.type
_entity_poly.pdbx_seq_one_letter_code
_entity_poly.pdbx_strand_id
1 'polypeptide(L)'
;MYRSFQEDRNETEDAEYELLEELGSNFPIQLNPLLLFEPPDMKSIENEANICRMLRHKNVVQLHDSFHYNGKYFMIFDLVTGGELFEDIVSRDHYSEACASYSIFCVLDALGYCHANNIIHRDLKPENILLASKQRNAVLKIADFGLAIRVPDNNPRRYGIAGTYTYMAPEVLLERAYAKPVDMWSCGVILYLLLSGTAPFHARDESRLCEKIIHGKYYYPHEEWGCITTAAKDLVDRLLTRNPYMRITAEEALRHPWLRAVSMNSVTESSRGCQ
;
A
#
# COMPACT_ATOMS: atom_id res chain seq x y z
N MET A 1 1.68 -33.51 -5.48
CA MET A 1 0.57 -34.22 -6.15
C MET A 1 0.27 -33.45 -7.45
N TYR A 2 1.21 -33.52 -8.40
CA TYR A 2 1.08 -32.89 -9.73
C TYR A 2 0.70 -33.99 -10.71
N ARG A 3 -0.57 -34.03 -11.12
CA ARG A 3 -1.02 -34.69 -12.35
C ARG A 3 -2.43 -34.20 -12.69
N SER A 4 -2.64 -34.09 -14.00
CA SER A 4 -3.88 -33.90 -14.75
C SER A 4 -4.61 -32.56 -14.62
N PHE A 5 -4.13 -31.57 -15.36
CA PHE A 5 -4.95 -30.65 -16.15
C PHE A 5 -4.20 -30.40 -17.47
N GLN A 6 -4.23 -31.42 -18.34
CA GLN A 6 -3.98 -31.29 -19.77
C GLN A 6 -5.33 -31.54 -20.41
N GLU A 7 -5.99 -30.48 -20.85
CA GLU A 7 -6.94 -30.46 -21.98
C GLU A 7 -7.44 -29.01 -22.12
N ASP A 8 -7.30 -28.48 -23.33
CA ASP A 8 -7.56 -27.11 -23.82
C ASP A 8 -6.60 -25.99 -23.37
N ARG A 9 -5.38 -25.97 -23.94
CA ARG A 9 -4.53 -24.77 -23.99
C ARG A 9 -4.49 -24.22 -25.40
N ASN A 10 -4.62 -22.91 -25.54
CA ASN A 10 -4.40 -22.23 -26.83
C ASN A 10 -2.89 -22.00 -27.05
N GLU A 11 -2.45 -21.90 -28.31
CA GLU A 11 -1.03 -21.67 -28.70
C GLU A 11 -0.38 -20.47 -28.00
N THR A 12 -1.16 -19.45 -27.63
CA THR A 12 -0.71 -18.30 -26.84
C THR A 12 -0.37 -18.63 -25.39
N GLU A 13 -1.11 -19.55 -24.75
CA GLU A 13 -0.82 -19.98 -23.39
C GLU A 13 0.45 -20.83 -23.37
N ASP A 14 0.64 -21.71 -24.35
CA ASP A 14 1.84 -22.54 -24.44
C ASP A 14 3.12 -21.72 -24.65
N ALA A 15 3.07 -20.66 -25.47
CA ALA A 15 4.19 -19.73 -25.64
C ALA A 15 4.49 -18.89 -24.37
N GLU A 16 3.46 -18.57 -23.59
CA GLU A 16 3.63 -17.92 -22.28
C GLU A 16 4.27 -18.86 -21.26
N TYR A 17 3.86 -20.13 -21.22
CA TYR A 17 4.46 -21.14 -20.35
C TYR A 17 5.92 -21.45 -20.73
N GLU A 18 6.25 -21.57 -22.02
CA GLU A 18 7.64 -21.75 -22.48
C GLU A 18 8.53 -20.57 -22.08
N LEU A 19 8.05 -19.32 -22.23
CA LEU A 19 8.77 -18.13 -21.78
C LEU A 19 8.96 -18.12 -20.25
N LEU A 20 7.94 -18.53 -19.49
CA LEU A 20 8.04 -18.63 -18.04
C LEU A 20 9.03 -19.73 -17.60
N GLU A 21 9.13 -20.85 -18.33
CA GLU A 21 10.14 -21.88 -18.08
C GLU A 21 11.56 -21.41 -18.45
N GLU A 22 11.73 -20.69 -19.55
CA GLU A 22 13.02 -20.11 -19.97
C GLU A 22 13.52 -19.02 -18.98
N LEU A 23 12.61 -18.20 -18.47
CA LEU A 23 12.91 -17.19 -17.44
C LEU A 23 13.16 -17.82 -16.06
N GLY A 24 12.36 -18.82 -15.67
CA GLY A 24 12.46 -19.51 -14.38
C GLY A 24 13.70 -20.41 -14.25
N SER A 25 14.31 -20.81 -15.36
CA SER A 25 15.55 -21.60 -15.38
C SER A 25 16.82 -20.74 -15.21
N ASN A 26 16.78 -19.46 -15.54
CA ASN A 26 17.92 -18.54 -15.43
C ASN A 26 17.92 -17.68 -14.15
N PHE A 27 16.78 -17.61 -13.45
CA PHE A 27 16.66 -16.88 -12.19
C PHE A 27 15.89 -17.73 -11.17
N PRO A 28 16.34 -17.87 -9.91
CA PRO A 28 15.54 -18.47 -8.85
C PRO A 28 14.42 -17.49 -8.43
N ILE A 29 13.56 -17.16 -9.38
CA ILE A 29 12.37 -16.34 -9.24
C ILE A 29 11.23 -17.30 -9.56
N GLN A 30 10.44 -17.64 -8.55
CA GLN A 30 9.10 -18.15 -8.84
C GLN A 30 8.39 -16.99 -9.54
N LEU A 31 8.27 -17.08 -10.86
CA LEU A 31 7.50 -16.11 -11.62
C LEU A 31 6.07 -16.20 -11.09
N ASN A 32 5.62 -15.14 -10.43
CA ASN A 32 4.20 -14.95 -10.25
C ASN A 32 3.66 -14.64 -11.65
N PRO A 33 2.78 -15.45 -12.26
CA PRO A 33 2.13 -15.07 -13.51
C PRO A 33 1.04 -14.04 -13.21
N LEU A 34 1.43 -12.88 -12.66
CA LEU A 34 0.56 -11.78 -12.25
C LEU A 34 1.47 -10.54 -12.32
N LEU A 35 1.50 -9.74 -13.38
CA LEU A 35 0.37 -9.22 -14.14
C LEU A 35 0.68 -9.26 -15.65
N LEU A 36 -0.02 -10.12 -16.40
CA LEU A 36 -0.31 -9.88 -17.81
C LEU A 36 -1.22 -8.66 -17.87
N PHE A 37 -0.64 -7.47 -17.85
CA PHE A 37 -1.40 -6.30 -18.26
C PHE A 37 -1.51 -6.37 -19.79
N GLU A 38 -2.72 -6.54 -20.30
CA GLU A 38 -3.13 -5.92 -21.56
C GLU A 38 -3.88 -4.63 -21.22
N PRO A 39 -3.23 -3.58 -20.67
CA PRO A 39 -3.96 -2.35 -20.45
C PRO A 39 -4.06 -1.61 -21.78
N PRO A 40 -5.15 -0.89 -22.03
CA PRO A 40 -5.38 -0.19 -23.29
C PRO A 40 -4.39 0.95 -23.58
N ASP A 41 -3.49 1.30 -22.65
CA ASP A 41 -2.53 2.39 -22.77
C ASP A 41 -1.11 1.99 -22.36
N MET A 42 -0.24 1.74 -23.35
CA MET A 42 1.18 1.44 -23.13
C MET A 42 1.92 2.54 -22.35
N LYS A 43 1.47 3.80 -22.42
CA LYS A 43 2.13 4.92 -21.74
C LYS A 43 2.01 4.82 -20.23
N SER A 44 0.90 4.27 -19.71
CA SER A 44 0.71 4.13 -18.27
C SER A 44 1.64 3.06 -17.70
N ILE A 45 1.80 1.91 -18.38
CA ILE A 45 2.73 0.85 -17.97
C ILE A 45 4.17 1.34 -17.99
N GLU A 46 4.59 2.01 -19.07
CA GLU A 46 5.94 2.55 -19.16
C GLU A 46 6.22 3.56 -18.04
N ASN A 47 5.23 4.39 -17.69
CA ASN A 47 5.34 5.31 -16.56
C ASN A 47 5.47 4.57 -15.22
N GLU A 48 4.66 3.54 -14.98
CA GLU A 48 4.77 2.69 -13.79
C GLU A 48 6.15 2.05 -13.70
N ALA A 49 6.61 1.39 -14.77
CA ALA A 49 7.93 0.76 -14.81
C ALA A 49 9.06 1.75 -14.54
N ASN A 50 8.96 2.98 -15.07
CA ASN A 50 9.93 4.05 -14.79
C ASN A 50 9.93 4.49 -13.34
N ILE A 51 8.77 4.61 -12.70
CA ILE A 51 8.64 4.93 -11.27
C ILE A 51 9.21 3.79 -10.42
N CYS A 52 8.80 2.54 -10.68
CA CYS A 52 9.25 1.37 -9.94
C CYS A 52 10.77 1.16 -10.01
N ARG A 53 11.40 1.43 -11.17
CA ARG A 53 12.87 1.38 -11.33
C ARG A 53 13.62 2.34 -10.39
N MET A 54 13.00 3.48 -10.06
CA MET A 54 13.60 4.49 -9.18
C MET A 54 13.52 4.09 -7.70
N LEU A 55 12.64 3.15 -7.34
CA LEU A 55 12.34 2.82 -5.96
C LEU A 55 13.13 1.59 -5.51
N ARG A 56 13.95 1.77 -4.48
CA ARG A 56 14.67 0.69 -3.79
C ARG A 56 14.51 0.82 -2.29
N HIS A 57 13.52 0.12 -1.74
CA HIS A 57 13.20 0.14 -0.32
C HIS A 57 12.72 -1.23 0.15
N LYS A 58 13.10 -1.66 1.36
CA LYS A 58 12.74 -2.98 1.91
C LYS A 58 11.22 -3.20 1.96
N ASN A 59 10.46 -2.13 2.22
CA ASN A 59 9.00 -2.12 2.33
C ASN A 59 8.30 -1.66 1.04
N VAL A 60 8.95 -1.73 -0.11
CA VAL A 60 8.35 -1.54 -1.44
C VAL A 60 8.61 -2.82 -2.25
N VAL A 61 7.63 -3.24 -3.06
CA VAL A 61 7.83 -4.33 -4.03
C VAL A 61 8.77 -3.84 -5.13
N GLN A 62 9.92 -4.48 -5.26
CA GLN A 62 10.96 -4.03 -6.17
C GLN A 62 10.73 -4.56 -7.58
N LEU A 63 10.87 -3.69 -8.59
CA LEU A 63 10.99 -4.09 -9.99
C LEU A 63 12.43 -4.48 -10.28
N HIS A 64 12.63 -5.71 -10.74
CA HIS A 64 13.92 -6.25 -11.14
C HIS A 64 14.22 -5.95 -12.61
N ASP A 65 13.24 -6.14 -13.49
CA ASP A 65 13.39 -5.92 -14.92
C ASP A 65 12.05 -5.60 -15.60
N SER A 66 12.08 -4.98 -16.78
CA SER A 66 10.92 -4.91 -17.66
C SER A 66 11.32 -4.82 -19.13
N PHE A 67 10.58 -5.52 -20.00
CA PHE A 67 10.92 -5.66 -21.42
C PHE A 67 9.67 -5.86 -22.29
N HIS A 68 9.81 -5.62 -23.59
CA HIS A 68 8.80 -5.95 -24.58
C HIS A 68 9.10 -7.31 -25.20
N TYR A 69 8.08 -8.15 -25.35
CA TYR A 69 8.19 -9.42 -26.06
C TYR A 69 6.85 -9.78 -26.70
N ASN A 70 6.85 -10.19 -27.98
CA ASN A 70 5.65 -10.56 -28.75
C ASN A 70 4.47 -9.57 -28.64
N GLY A 71 4.75 -8.26 -28.68
CA GLY A 71 3.72 -7.22 -28.60
C GLY A 71 3.16 -6.97 -27.19
N LYS A 72 3.65 -7.68 -26.17
CA LYS A 72 3.29 -7.50 -24.75
C LYS A 72 4.43 -6.84 -23.98
N TYR A 73 4.09 -6.16 -22.88
CA TYR A 73 5.06 -5.57 -21.95
C TYR A 73 5.10 -6.39 -20.67
N PHE A 74 6.29 -6.82 -20.26
CA PHE A 74 6.51 -7.66 -19.09
C PHE A 74 7.24 -6.87 -18.02
N MET A 75 6.82 -7.01 -16.76
CA MET A 75 7.48 -6.46 -15.58
C MET A 75 7.77 -7.58 -14.59
N ILE A 76 9.02 -7.71 -14.16
CA ILE A 76 9.47 -8.74 -13.21
C ILE A 76 9.67 -8.09 -11.85
N PHE A 77 8.84 -8.45 -10.87
CA PHE A 77 8.89 -7.92 -9.50
C PHE A 77 9.41 -8.93 -8.47
N ASP A 78 9.65 -8.47 -7.25
CA ASP A 78 9.82 -9.35 -6.08
C ASP A 78 8.68 -10.39 -6.03
N LEU A 79 9.04 -11.63 -5.71
CA LEU A 79 8.05 -12.64 -5.35
C LEU A 79 7.47 -12.34 -3.96
N VAL A 80 6.15 -12.16 -3.89
CA VAL A 80 5.41 -11.88 -2.67
C VAL A 80 4.37 -13.00 -2.46
N THR A 81 4.51 -13.79 -1.39
CA THR A 81 3.70 -15.02 -1.17
C THR A 81 2.86 -15.01 0.10
N GLY A 82 2.97 -13.95 0.91
CA GLY A 82 2.25 -13.82 2.17
C GLY A 82 0.81 -13.36 2.03
N GLY A 83 0.39 -12.91 0.84
CA GLY A 83 -0.93 -12.33 0.61
C GLY A 83 -1.03 -10.89 1.12
N GLU A 84 -2.27 -10.43 1.26
CA GLU A 84 -2.59 -9.09 1.75
C GLU A 84 -2.46 -9.02 3.28
N LEU A 85 -1.96 -7.90 3.80
CA LEU A 85 -1.83 -7.69 5.24
C LEU A 85 -3.17 -7.86 5.97
N PHE A 86 -4.27 -7.40 5.36
CA PHE A 86 -5.58 -7.44 6.01
C PHE A 86 -6.15 -8.85 6.13
N GLU A 87 -5.91 -9.73 5.17
CA GLU A 87 -6.27 -11.14 5.28
C GLU A 87 -5.54 -11.82 6.44
N ASP A 88 -4.23 -11.53 6.58
CA ASP A 88 -3.43 -12.02 7.70
C ASP A 88 -3.97 -11.49 9.03
N ILE A 89 -4.33 -10.21 9.12
CA ILE A 89 -4.95 -9.63 10.33
C ILE A 89 -6.26 -10.35 10.70
N VAL A 90 -7.15 -10.55 9.74
CA VAL A 90 -8.44 -11.22 9.96
C VAL A 90 -8.26 -12.67 10.40
N SER A 91 -7.19 -13.33 9.97
CA SER A 91 -6.89 -14.72 10.33
C SER A 91 -6.30 -14.91 11.74
N ARG A 92 -5.86 -13.83 12.41
CA ARG A 92 -5.22 -13.88 13.73
C ARG A 92 -6.26 -13.83 14.85
N ASP A 93 -6.06 -14.66 15.87
CA ASP A 93 -6.88 -14.63 17.10
C ASP A 93 -6.72 -13.31 17.88
N HIS A 94 -5.58 -12.64 17.76
CA HIS A 94 -5.29 -11.39 18.45
C HIS A 94 -4.45 -10.43 17.60
N TYR A 95 -4.90 -9.19 17.47
CA TYR A 95 -4.17 -8.08 16.84
C TYR A 95 -4.16 -6.88 17.79
N SER A 96 -2.97 -6.44 18.19
CA SER A 96 -2.77 -5.40 19.20
C SER A 96 -2.36 -4.05 18.59
N GLU A 97 -2.43 -2.97 19.38
CA GLU A 97 -1.88 -1.68 18.98
C GLU A 97 -0.39 -1.76 18.62
N ALA A 98 0.38 -2.66 19.24
CA ALA A 98 1.78 -2.86 18.89
C ALA A 98 1.95 -3.44 17.48
N CYS A 99 1.11 -4.41 17.09
CA CYS A 99 1.06 -4.93 15.72
C CYS A 99 0.65 -3.83 14.73
N ALA A 100 -0.41 -3.07 15.05
CA ALA A 100 -0.88 -1.95 14.23
C ALA A 100 0.22 -0.88 14.04
N SER A 101 0.92 -0.54 15.13
CA SER A 101 2.02 0.42 15.13
C SER A 101 3.18 -0.05 14.26
N TYR A 102 3.55 -1.33 14.30
CA TYR A 102 4.60 -1.87 13.46
C TYR A 102 4.22 -1.84 11.97
N SER A 103 3.00 -2.28 11.65
CA SER A 103 2.49 -2.28 10.28
C SER A 103 2.48 -0.87 9.70
N ILE A 104 1.90 0.12 10.42
CA ILE A 104 1.86 1.50 9.92
C ILE A 104 3.25 2.15 9.90
N PHE A 105 4.16 1.79 10.80
CA PHE A 105 5.55 2.24 10.73
C PHE A 105 6.20 1.83 9.41
N CYS A 106 6.02 0.57 8.99
CA CYS A 106 6.58 0.08 7.72
C CYS A 106 5.99 0.80 6.51
N VAL A 107 4.69 1.09 6.53
CA VAL A 107 4.01 1.88 5.49
C VAL A 107 4.55 3.31 5.45
N LEU A 108 4.68 3.97 6.61
CA LEU A 108 5.19 5.34 6.71
C LEU A 108 6.67 5.44 6.31
N ASP A 109 7.50 4.43 6.64
CA ASP A 109 8.91 4.34 6.23
C ASP A 109 9.02 4.25 4.70
N ALA A 110 8.23 3.36 4.07
CA ALA A 110 8.14 3.25 2.61
C ALA A 110 7.65 4.55 1.94
N LEU A 111 6.58 5.16 2.46
CA LEU A 111 6.06 6.40 1.90
C LEU A 111 7.03 7.57 2.09
N GLY A 112 7.70 7.67 3.24
CA GLY A 112 8.76 8.65 3.47
C GLY A 112 9.84 8.56 2.41
N TYR A 113 10.26 7.34 2.06
CA TYR A 113 11.18 7.08 0.96
C TYR A 113 10.62 7.49 -0.42
N CYS A 114 9.39 7.10 -0.76
CA CYS A 114 8.74 7.49 -2.02
C CYS A 114 8.63 9.02 -2.14
N HIS A 115 8.20 9.68 -1.06
CA HIS A 115 8.03 11.12 -0.95
C HIS A 115 9.37 11.85 -1.08
N ALA A 116 10.46 11.33 -0.50
CA ALA A 116 11.81 11.87 -0.69
C ALA A 116 12.27 11.78 -2.15
N ASN A 117 11.82 10.76 -2.90
CA ASN A 117 12.05 10.60 -4.34
C ASN A 117 11.02 11.33 -5.22
N ASN A 118 10.20 12.21 -4.62
CA ASN A 118 9.16 12.99 -5.31
C ASN A 118 8.11 12.12 -6.01
N ILE A 119 7.83 10.93 -5.47
CA ILE A 119 6.80 10.01 -5.95
C ILE A 119 5.62 10.03 -4.99
N ILE A 120 4.41 10.05 -5.54
CA ILE A 120 3.15 9.92 -4.81
C ILE A 120 2.46 8.66 -5.31
N HIS A 121 1.97 7.83 -4.40
CA HIS A 121 1.33 6.56 -4.72
C HIS A 121 -0.08 6.72 -5.29
N ARG A 122 -0.90 7.57 -4.68
CA ARG A 122 -2.31 7.90 -5.04
C ARG A 122 -3.35 6.79 -4.89
N ASP A 123 -2.96 5.52 -4.80
CA ASP A 123 -3.90 4.42 -4.53
C ASP A 123 -3.47 3.52 -3.37
N LEU A 124 -3.07 4.12 -2.25
CA LEU A 124 -2.69 3.35 -1.07
C LEU A 124 -3.96 2.82 -0.37
N LYS A 125 -4.04 1.50 -0.24
CA LYS A 125 -5.18 0.78 0.32
C LYS A 125 -4.72 -0.59 0.84
N PRO A 126 -5.51 -1.27 1.70
CA PRO A 126 -5.26 -2.63 2.20
C PRO A 126 -4.70 -3.62 1.16
N GLU A 127 -5.33 -3.65 -0.02
CA GLU A 127 -5.06 -4.56 -1.12
C GLU A 127 -3.64 -4.34 -1.70
N ASN A 128 -3.10 -3.13 -1.55
CA ASN A 128 -1.77 -2.74 -2.02
C ASN A 128 -0.70 -2.84 -0.93
N ILE A 129 -1.03 -3.45 0.23
CA ILE A 129 -0.10 -3.70 1.34
C ILE A 129 0.04 -5.20 1.53
N LEU A 130 1.16 -5.74 1.07
CA LEU A 130 1.39 -7.18 0.98
C LEU A 130 2.44 -7.67 1.98
N LEU A 131 2.43 -8.96 2.27
CA LEU A 131 3.46 -9.63 3.06
C LEU A 131 4.39 -10.44 2.16
N ALA A 132 5.71 -10.23 2.27
CA ALA A 132 6.72 -10.91 1.46
C ALA A 132 6.60 -12.45 1.50
N SER A 133 6.18 -13.01 2.63
CA SER A 133 5.96 -14.44 2.80
C SER A 133 4.92 -14.73 3.89
N LYS A 134 4.58 -16.01 4.10
CA LYS A 134 3.69 -16.47 5.19
C LYS A 134 4.38 -16.60 6.55
N GLN A 135 5.65 -16.19 6.65
CA GLN A 135 6.37 -16.25 7.92
C GLN A 135 5.84 -15.19 8.90
N ARG A 136 5.82 -15.51 10.20
CA ARG A 136 5.25 -14.64 11.25
C ARG A 136 5.85 -13.22 11.28
N ASN A 137 7.10 -13.07 10.85
CA ASN A 137 7.85 -11.82 10.80
C ASN A 137 8.11 -11.36 9.36
N ALA A 138 7.25 -11.75 8.41
CA ALA A 138 7.39 -11.37 7.01
C ALA A 138 7.46 -9.84 6.85
N VAL A 139 8.28 -9.41 5.90
CA VAL A 139 8.43 -7.99 5.57
C VAL A 139 7.16 -7.52 4.86
N LEU A 140 6.54 -6.47 5.40
CA LEU A 140 5.46 -5.75 4.76
C LEU A 140 6.00 -4.95 3.57
N LYS A 141 5.34 -5.02 2.41
CA LYS A 141 5.71 -4.28 1.20
C LYS A 141 4.50 -3.58 0.60
N ILE A 142 4.68 -2.31 0.21
CA ILE A 142 3.72 -1.57 -0.63
C ILE A 142 3.92 -2.02 -2.09
N ALA A 143 2.81 -2.32 -2.76
CA ALA A 143 2.73 -2.76 -4.14
C ALA A 143 1.85 -1.82 -4.98
N ASP A 144 1.80 -2.07 -6.29
CA ASP A 144 0.95 -1.39 -7.28
C ASP A 144 1.15 0.14 -7.38
N PHE A 145 2.10 0.53 -8.24
CA PHE A 145 2.38 1.92 -8.55
C PHE A 145 1.73 2.35 -9.88
N GLY A 146 0.71 1.63 -10.37
CA GLY A 146 0.06 1.91 -11.66
C GLY A 146 -0.59 3.31 -11.72
N LEU A 147 -0.99 3.84 -10.57
CA LEU A 147 -1.53 5.21 -10.44
C LEU A 147 -0.50 6.22 -9.91
N ALA A 148 0.75 5.81 -9.66
CA ALA A 148 1.74 6.69 -9.09
C ALA A 148 2.17 7.80 -10.05
N ILE A 149 2.57 8.94 -9.49
CA ILE A 149 3.05 10.11 -10.24
C ILE A 149 4.30 10.71 -9.62
N ARG A 150 5.06 11.40 -10.46
CA ARG A 150 6.17 12.24 -10.01
C ARG A 150 5.69 13.68 -9.80
N VAL A 151 6.01 14.25 -8.65
CA VAL A 151 5.70 15.63 -8.27
C VAL A 151 6.98 16.38 -7.94
N PRO A 152 7.65 16.96 -8.95
CA PRO A 152 8.86 17.76 -8.75
C PRO A 152 8.60 18.92 -7.78
N ASP A 153 9.60 19.22 -6.95
CA ASP A 153 9.63 20.39 -6.06
C ASP A 153 8.49 20.46 -5.03
N ASN A 154 7.80 19.34 -4.80
CA ASN A 154 6.62 19.25 -3.93
C ASN A 154 5.52 20.28 -4.26
N ASN A 155 5.49 20.76 -5.51
CA ASN A 155 4.57 21.81 -5.93
C ASN A 155 3.20 21.18 -6.31
N PRO A 156 2.09 21.52 -5.64
CA PRO A 156 0.79 20.95 -5.96
C PRO A 156 0.35 21.25 -7.40
N ARG A 157 -0.14 20.23 -8.11
CA ARG A 157 -0.71 20.39 -9.45
C ARG A 157 -2.02 19.60 -9.59
N ARG A 158 -2.75 19.85 -10.67
CA ARG A 158 -3.94 19.07 -11.02
C ARG A 158 -3.53 17.83 -11.79
N TYR A 159 -3.69 16.67 -11.16
CA TYR A 159 -3.37 15.36 -11.74
C TYR A 159 -4.61 14.50 -12.01
N GLY A 160 -5.81 15.08 -11.89
CA GLY A 160 -7.08 14.38 -11.99
C GLY A 160 -7.44 13.57 -10.74
N ILE A 161 -8.67 13.05 -10.73
CA ILE A 161 -9.17 12.11 -9.72
C ILE A 161 -8.66 10.71 -10.10
N ALA A 162 -7.95 10.05 -9.20
CA ALA A 162 -7.46 8.68 -9.37
C ALA A 162 -7.32 8.00 -8.01
N GLY A 163 -7.54 6.68 -7.98
CA GLY A 163 -7.46 5.84 -6.78
C GLY A 163 -8.82 5.28 -6.34
N THR A 164 -8.86 4.75 -5.12
CA THR A 164 -10.06 4.15 -4.52
C THR A 164 -10.75 5.14 -3.58
N TYR A 165 -12.02 5.49 -3.84
CA TYR A 165 -12.72 6.59 -3.16
C TYR A 165 -12.59 6.63 -1.63
N THR A 166 -12.75 5.49 -0.96
CA THR A 166 -12.67 5.37 0.50
C THR A 166 -11.35 5.89 1.08
N TYR A 167 -10.26 5.81 0.32
CA TYR A 167 -8.91 6.19 0.75
C TYR A 167 -8.45 7.52 0.14
N MET A 168 -9.25 8.15 -0.72
CA MET A 168 -8.90 9.43 -1.35
C MET A 168 -8.97 10.58 -0.36
N ALA A 169 -8.02 11.51 -0.49
CA ALA A 169 -8.01 12.74 0.29
C ALA A 169 -9.08 13.75 -0.19
N PRO A 170 -9.58 14.63 0.70
CA PRO A 170 -10.59 15.64 0.38
C PRO A 170 -10.22 16.52 -0.83
N GLU A 171 -8.95 16.92 -0.91
CA GLU A 171 -8.45 17.76 -2.01
C GLU A 171 -8.46 17.07 -3.37
N VAL A 172 -8.38 15.73 -3.43
CA VAL A 172 -8.50 14.96 -4.67
C VAL A 172 -9.96 14.98 -5.14
N LEU A 173 -10.89 14.67 -4.24
CA LEU A 173 -12.34 14.67 -4.53
C LEU A 173 -12.88 16.07 -4.89
N LEU A 174 -12.24 17.12 -4.38
CA LEU A 174 -12.56 18.51 -4.72
C LEU A 174 -11.86 19.00 -6.00
N GLU A 175 -11.15 18.11 -6.72
CA GLU A 175 -10.39 18.41 -7.94
C GLU A 175 -9.40 19.58 -7.77
N ARG A 176 -8.84 19.72 -6.57
CA ARG A 176 -7.85 20.75 -6.27
C ARG A 176 -6.47 20.28 -6.70
N ALA A 177 -5.55 21.23 -6.80
CA ALA A 177 -4.14 20.88 -6.94
C ALA A 177 -3.67 20.15 -5.67
N TYR A 178 -2.96 19.04 -5.83
CA TYR A 178 -2.49 18.23 -4.71
C TYR A 178 -1.05 17.75 -4.91
N ALA A 179 -0.45 17.29 -3.81
CA ALA A 179 0.92 16.78 -3.71
C ALA A 179 0.96 15.64 -2.68
N LYS A 180 2.15 15.37 -2.12
CA LYS A 180 2.46 14.23 -1.22
C LYS A 180 1.47 13.99 -0.06
N PRO A 181 0.81 15.01 0.55
CA PRO A 181 -0.12 14.77 1.66
C PRO A 181 -1.30 13.84 1.34
N VAL A 182 -1.65 13.61 0.06
CA VAL A 182 -2.75 12.70 -0.29
C VAL A 182 -2.51 11.28 0.19
N ASP A 183 -1.28 10.77 0.10
CA ASP A 183 -0.95 9.42 0.60
C ASP A 183 -1.04 9.36 2.14
N MET A 184 -0.74 10.48 2.81
CA MET A 184 -0.84 10.57 4.28
C MET A 184 -2.28 10.47 4.77
N TRP A 185 -3.24 10.97 3.98
CA TRP A 185 -4.66 10.75 4.27
C TRP A 185 -5.03 9.28 4.14
N SER A 186 -4.62 8.63 3.05
CA SER A 186 -4.84 7.19 2.85
C SER A 186 -4.25 6.36 4.00
N CYS A 187 -3.05 6.71 4.49
CA CYS A 187 -2.48 6.14 5.71
C CYS A 187 -3.35 6.35 6.95
N GLY A 188 -3.96 7.51 7.12
CA GLY A 188 -4.89 7.77 8.22
C GLY A 188 -6.12 6.85 8.18
N VAL A 189 -6.68 6.64 6.98
CA VAL A 189 -7.79 5.71 6.77
C VAL A 189 -7.37 4.28 7.11
N ILE A 190 -6.21 3.86 6.63
CA ILE A 190 -5.64 2.52 6.92
C ILE A 190 -5.37 2.35 8.41
N LEU A 191 -4.76 3.33 9.08
CA LEU A 191 -4.47 3.24 10.52
C LEU A 191 -5.75 3.15 11.34
N TYR A 192 -6.77 3.95 11.01
CA TYR A 192 -8.09 3.84 11.65
C TYR A 192 -8.63 2.41 11.49
N LEU A 193 -8.60 1.87 10.27
CA LEU A 193 -9.08 0.52 9.97
C LEU A 193 -8.28 -0.57 10.72
N LEU A 194 -6.96 -0.43 10.81
CA LEU A 194 -6.10 -1.36 11.56
C LEU A 194 -6.41 -1.39 13.07
N LEU A 195 -6.90 -0.28 13.63
CA LEU A 195 -7.17 -0.15 15.07
C LEU A 195 -8.60 -0.57 15.44
N SER A 196 -9.57 -0.37 14.56
CA SER A 196 -10.99 -0.62 14.88
C SER A 196 -11.67 -1.70 14.05
N GLY A 197 -11.03 -2.20 12.98
CA GLY A 197 -11.63 -3.13 12.03
C GLY A 197 -12.74 -2.51 11.15
N THR A 198 -12.96 -1.20 11.23
CA THR A 198 -13.99 -0.48 10.47
C THR A 198 -13.41 0.76 9.78
N ALA A 199 -13.98 1.20 8.66
CA ALA A 199 -13.50 2.41 7.98
C ALA A 199 -14.03 3.69 8.67
N PRO A 200 -13.24 4.78 8.73
CA PRO A 200 -13.68 6.05 9.33
C PRO A 200 -14.81 6.72 8.55
N PHE A 201 -14.87 6.48 7.23
CA PHE A 201 -15.91 6.99 6.34
C PHE A 201 -16.60 5.82 5.65
N HIS A 202 -17.92 5.78 5.74
CA HIS A 202 -18.76 4.79 5.08
C HIS A 202 -20.11 5.40 4.72
N ALA A 203 -20.67 5.02 3.59
CA ALA A 203 -22.01 5.40 3.16
C ALA A 203 -22.58 4.33 2.21
N ARG A 204 -23.90 4.37 1.99
CA ARG A 204 -24.58 3.42 1.08
C ARG A 204 -24.36 3.76 -0.39
N ASP A 205 -24.06 5.01 -0.68
CA ASP A 205 -23.82 5.53 -2.02
C ASP A 205 -22.55 6.38 -2.03
N GLU A 206 -21.90 6.38 -3.19
CA GLU A 206 -20.59 6.99 -3.41
C GLU A 206 -20.62 8.51 -3.21
N SER A 207 -21.68 9.18 -3.64
CA SER A 207 -21.86 10.63 -3.47
C SER A 207 -21.84 11.02 -1.98
N ARG A 208 -22.58 10.30 -1.13
CA ARG A 208 -22.55 10.53 0.32
C ARG A 208 -21.22 10.15 0.97
N LEU A 209 -20.54 9.13 0.46
CA LEU A 209 -19.19 8.79 0.93
C LEU A 209 -18.23 9.95 0.66
N CYS A 210 -18.22 10.46 -0.57
CA CYS A 210 -17.42 11.62 -0.97
C CYS A 210 -17.75 12.86 -0.12
N GLU A 211 -19.02 13.14 0.14
CA GLU A 211 -19.44 14.25 1.02
C GLU A 211 -18.84 14.11 2.43
N LYS A 212 -18.91 12.92 3.03
CA LYS A 212 -18.32 12.65 4.36
C LYS A 212 -16.80 12.85 4.37
N ILE A 213 -16.11 12.33 3.36
CA ILE A 213 -14.66 12.48 3.21
C ILE A 213 -14.29 13.97 3.06
N ILE A 214 -14.98 14.69 2.18
CA ILE A 214 -14.77 16.14 1.94
C ILE A 214 -14.95 16.97 3.22
N HIS A 215 -15.95 16.61 4.04
CA HIS A 215 -16.15 17.24 5.34
C HIS A 215 -15.10 16.83 6.38
N GLY A 216 -14.49 15.65 6.23
CA GLY A 216 -13.45 15.13 7.11
C GLY A 216 -13.95 14.90 8.55
N LYS A 217 -15.23 14.55 8.71
CA LYS A 217 -15.82 14.27 10.02
C LYS A 217 -15.98 12.76 10.20
N TYR A 218 -15.22 12.20 11.12
CA TYR A 218 -15.34 10.84 11.63
C TYR A 218 -15.39 10.88 13.16
N TYR A 219 -15.63 9.73 13.80
CA TYR A 219 -15.78 9.62 15.25
C TYR A 219 -15.10 8.34 15.74
N TYR A 220 -14.94 8.22 17.06
CA TYR A 220 -14.37 7.05 17.73
C TYR A 220 -15.47 6.35 18.53
N PRO A 221 -16.28 5.46 17.91
CA PRO A 221 -17.32 4.75 18.63
C PRO A 221 -16.75 3.91 19.77
N HIS A 222 -17.41 3.96 20.94
CA HIS A 222 -16.86 3.40 22.18
C HIS A 222 -16.70 1.88 22.13
N GLU A 223 -17.50 1.18 21.33
CA GLU A 223 -17.46 -0.27 21.17
C GLU A 223 -16.09 -0.75 20.66
N GLU A 224 -15.55 -0.09 19.64
CA GLU A 224 -14.27 -0.44 19.02
C GLU A 224 -13.10 0.36 19.61
N TRP A 225 -13.33 1.62 20.00
CA TRP A 225 -12.26 2.55 20.40
C TRP A 225 -12.13 2.77 21.89
N GLY A 226 -12.96 2.13 22.72
CA GLY A 226 -12.97 2.32 24.18
C GLY A 226 -11.63 1.99 24.85
N CYS A 227 -10.90 1.00 24.34
CA CYS A 227 -9.60 0.56 24.84
C CYS A 227 -8.40 1.15 24.09
N ILE A 228 -8.60 1.81 22.95
CA ILE A 228 -7.52 2.36 22.12
C ILE A 228 -6.94 3.63 22.74
N THR A 229 -5.60 3.69 22.83
CA THR A 229 -4.88 4.78 23.49
C THR A 229 -5.16 6.14 22.86
N THR A 230 -5.08 7.20 23.68
CA THR A 230 -5.19 8.58 23.21
C THR A 230 -4.06 8.96 22.26
N ALA A 231 -2.88 8.37 22.42
CA ALA A 231 -1.74 8.59 21.53
C ALA A 231 -1.97 7.98 20.12
N ALA A 232 -2.64 6.83 20.01
CA ALA A 232 -3.04 6.28 18.71
C ALA A 232 -4.04 7.20 18.01
N LYS A 233 -5.06 7.66 18.74
CA LYS A 233 -6.09 8.59 18.25
C LYS A 233 -5.46 9.91 17.78
N ASP A 234 -4.50 10.46 18.52
CA ASP A 234 -3.78 11.68 18.12
C ASP A 234 -3.04 11.50 16.77
N LEU A 235 -2.42 10.34 16.53
CA LEU A 235 -1.79 10.07 15.24
C LEU A 235 -2.82 9.98 14.10
N VAL A 236 -3.94 9.30 14.33
CA VAL A 236 -5.05 9.23 13.36
C VAL A 236 -5.56 10.63 13.02
N ASP A 237 -5.79 11.49 14.02
CA ASP A 237 -6.24 12.87 13.83
C ASP A 237 -5.28 13.71 13.00
N ARG A 238 -3.96 13.55 13.23
CA ARG A 238 -2.92 14.25 12.46
C ARG A 238 -2.83 13.77 11.01
N LEU A 239 -3.06 12.49 10.74
CA LEU A 239 -3.10 11.91 9.39
C LEU A 239 -4.39 12.29 8.64
N LEU A 240 -5.54 12.26 9.32
CA LEU A 240 -6.85 12.63 8.78
C LEU A 240 -7.16 14.13 8.92
N THR A 241 -6.12 14.95 9.04
CA THR A 241 -6.27 16.41 9.03
C THR A 241 -6.69 16.87 7.63
N ARG A 242 -7.88 17.48 7.56
CA ARG A 242 -8.51 17.90 6.30
C ARG A 242 -7.69 18.91 5.50
N ASN A 243 -7.00 19.84 6.16
CA ASN A 243 -6.13 20.78 5.47
C ASN A 243 -4.78 20.10 5.15
N PRO A 244 -4.43 19.86 3.87
CA PRO A 244 -3.20 19.15 3.51
C PRO A 244 -1.92 19.85 3.96
N TYR A 245 -1.95 21.17 4.17
CA TYR A 245 -0.80 21.94 4.66
C TYR A 245 -0.57 21.79 6.17
N MET A 246 -1.58 21.32 6.91
CA MET A 246 -1.50 21.02 8.34
C MET A 246 -1.42 19.52 8.62
N ARG A 247 -1.59 18.70 7.58
CA ARG A 247 -1.55 17.24 7.66
C ARG A 247 -0.11 16.80 7.88
N ILE A 248 0.07 15.91 8.85
CA ILE A 248 1.40 15.40 9.21
C ILE A 248 2.09 14.72 8.02
N THR A 249 3.38 14.95 7.88
CA THR A 249 4.22 14.27 6.88
C THR A 249 4.65 12.89 7.37
N ALA A 250 5.11 12.01 6.48
CA ALA A 250 5.65 10.70 6.85
C ALA A 250 6.82 10.82 7.83
N GLU A 251 7.73 11.78 7.60
CA GLU A 251 8.88 12.02 8.46
C GLU A 251 8.49 12.45 9.89
N GLU A 252 7.49 13.32 10.00
CA GLU A 252 6.95 13.75 11.30
C GLU A 252 6.18 12.62 11.99
N ALA A 253 5.38 11.85 11.24
CA ALA A 253 4.61 10.73 11.75
C ALA A 253 5.52 9.64 12.33
N LEU A 254 6.63 9.31 11.67
CA LEU A 254 7.64 8.37 12.17
C LEU A 254 8.26 8.79 13.52
N ARG A 255 8.25 10.10 13.83
CA ARG A 255 8.72 10.65 15.12
C ARG A 255 7.62 10.73 16.18
N HIS A 256 6.39 10.36 15.85
CA HIS A 256 5.24 10.46 16.74
C HIS A 256 5.41 9.57 18.00
N PRO A 257 5.01 10.05 19.20
CA PRO A 257 5.20 9.30 20.44
C PRO A 257 4.62 7.89 20.42
N TRP A 258 3.45 7.70 19.80
CA TRP A 258 2.80 6.39 19.68
C TRP A 258 3.68 5.36 18.94
N LEU A 259 4.33 5.75 17.83
CA LEU A 259 5.24 4.85 17.10
C LEU A 259 6.57 4.65 17.83
N ARG A 260 7.09 5.69 18.47
CA ARG A 260 8.37 5.61 19.21
C ARG A 260 8.27 4.71 20.45
N ALA A 261 7.15 4.71 21.14
CA ALA A 261 6.93 3.88 22.33
C ALA A 261 7.01 2.38 21.99
N VAL A 262 6.52 1.97 20.82
CA VAL A 262 6.55 0.57 20.37
C VAL A 262 7.93 0.15 19.88
N SER A 263 8.69 1.05 19.24
CA SER A 263 10.10 0.81 18.87
C SER A 263 11.01 0.55 20.09
N MET A 264 10.69 1.11 21.27
CA MET A 264 11.45 0.85 22.50
C MET A 264 11.09 -0.49 23.16
N ASN A 265 9.82 -0.90 23.08
CA ASN A 265 9.36 -2.17 23.68
C ASN A 265 9.69 -3.40 22.82
N SER A 266 9.77 -3.26 21.49
CA SER A 266 10.19 -4.32 20.56
C SER A 266 11.67 -4.70 20.68
N VAL A 267 12.53 -3.79 21.15
CA VAL A 267 13.93 -4.10 21.51
C VAL A 267 13.99 -4.96 22.78
N THR A 268 13.02 -4.82 23.69
CA THR A 268 12.91 -5.66 24.89
C THR A 268 12.16 -6.97 24.65
N GLU A 269 11.26 -7.05 23.67
CA GLU A 269 10.55 -8.29 23.30
C GLU A 269 11.29 -9.13 22.25
N SER A 270 12.21 -8.57 21.47
CA SER A 270 13.11 -9.38 20.62
C SER A 270 14.08 -10.25 21.44
N SER A 271 14.24 -9.97 22.73
CA SER A 271 14.94 -10.84 23.69
C SER A 271 14.01 -11.81 24.45
N ARG A 272 12.68 -11.70 24.24
CA ARG A 272 11.65 -12.59 24.79
C ARG A 272 10.52 -12.70 23.76
N GLY A 273 10.74 -13.52 22.72
CA GLY A 273 9.84 -13.64 21.59
C GLY A 273 8.37 -13.69 22.02
N CYS A 274 7.50 -12.96 21.32
CA CYS A 274 6.06 -12.90 21.57
C CYS A 274 5.49 -14.33 21.71
N GLN A 275 5.25 -14.72 22.96
CA GLN A 275 4.47 -15.90 23.32
C GLN A 275 3.02 -15.68 22.93
#